data_AF-A0A6H9YTS2-F1
#
_entry.id   AF-A0A6H9YTS2-F1
#
_cell.length_a   1.000
_cell.length_b   1.000
_cell.length_c   1.000
_cell.angle_alpha   90.00
_cell.angle_beta   90.00
_cell.angle_gamma   90.00
#
_symmetry.space_group_name_H-M   'P 1'
#
loop_
_entity.id
_entity.type
_entity.pdbx_description
1 polymer ?
#
loop_
_entity_poly.entity_id
_entity_poly.type
_entity_poly.pdbx_seq_one_letter_code
_entity_poly.pdbx_strand_id
1 'polypeptide(L)'
;MDSDLKQTIGELYGVFSRYRVPNVKDHCTHCVTDEEAAAIRTTRLTDLTGQDLNRYAWKAMSTWGGMEEFKHFLPRLLELAAVGELIFPSSLMTKVGAVWRDWPDEEQSAIQAFVEAWWASTVRDHPSPVPIQEMLEIIEFMGFGLRPSLEVWARTGTSGAARHIAELINRIPNVDQQQELQRWLGEPAVGTLLTDIAATAEPDLASEVAQALEGHHFWRTYQH
;
A
#
# COMPACT_ATOMS: atom_id res chain seq x y z
N MET A 1 -4.00 10.01 -9.61
CA MET A 1 -3.76 8.56 -9.66
C MET A 1 -3.05 8.24 -10.96
N ASP A 2 -1.92 7.56 -10.85
CA ASP A 2 -1.11 7.10 -11.98
C ASP A 2 -1.89 6.23 -12.97
N SER A 3 -1.52 6.24 -14.25
CA SER A 3 -2.19 5.45 -15.29
C SER A 3 -2.08 3.96 -15.03
N ASP A 4 -0.93 3.50 -14.55
CA ASP A 4 -0.67 2.07 -14.34
C ASP A 4 -1.47 1.56 -13.14
N LEU A 5 -1.49 2.34 -12.05
CA LEU A 5 -2.33 2.03 -10.89
C LEU A 5 -3.83 2.03 -11.25
N LYS A 6 -4.29 2.95 -12.10
CA LYS A 6 -5.68 2.95 -12.58
C LYS A 6 -5.99 1.70 -13.40
N GLN A 7 -5.05 1.25 -14.22
CA GLN A 7 -5.22 0.05 -15.03
C GLN A 7 -5.34 -1.20 -14.15
N THR A 8 -4.43 -1.39 -13.19
CA THR A 8 -4.45 -2.57 -12.31
C THR A 8 -5.69 -2.61 -11.42
N ILE A 9 -6.22 -1.45 -11.01
CA ILE A 9 -7.54 -1.37 -10.36
C ILE A 9 -8.64 -1.90 -11.29
N GLY A 10 -8.65 -1.49 -12.57
CA GLY A 10 -9.60 -2.02 -13.55
C GLY A 10 -9.49 -3.55 -13.73
N GLU A 11 -8.27 -4.08 -13.73
CA GLU A 11 -7.99 -5.51 -13.81
C GLU A 11 -8.51 -6.26 -12.58
N LEU A 12 -8.34 -5.71 -11.37
CA LEU A 12 -8.95 -6.26 -10.15
C LEU A 12 -10.47 -6.39 -10.29
N TYR A 13 -11.14 -5.34 -10.76
CA TYR A 13 -12.58 -5.40 -10.99
C TYR A 13 -12.96 -6.48 -12.00
N GLY A 14 -12.18 -6.65 -13.07
CA GLY A 14 -12.39 -7.70 -14.07
C GLY A 14 -12.25 -9.11 -13.47
N VAL A 15 -11.13 -9.39 -12.81
CA VAL A 15 -10.78 -10.71 -12.26
C VAL A 15 -11.74 -11.14 -11.15
N PHE A 16 -12.05 -10.23 -10.23
CA PHE A 16 -12.96 -10.52 -9.12
C PHE A 16 -14.44 -10.39 -9.49
N SER A 17 -14.78 -10.00 -10.73
CA SER A 17 -16.16 -9.84 -11.21
C SER A 17 -17.00 -11.13 -11.19
N ARG A 18 -16.40 -12.30 -10.99
CA ARG A 18 -17.13 -13.57 -10.85
C ARG A 18 -17.80 -13.75 -9.50
N TYR A 19 -17.29 -13.07 -8.46
CA TYR A 19 -17.80 -13.19 -7.10
C TYR A 19 -19.07 -12.36 -6.89
N ARG A 20 -19.98 -12.90 -6.09
CA ARG A 20 -21.27 -12.27 -5.78
C ARG A 20 -21.42 -12.21 -4.27
N VAL A 21 -22.22 -11.26 -3.81
CA VAL A 21 -22.73 -11.30 -2.44
C VAL A 21 -23.59 -12.56 -2.28
N PRO A 22 -23.27 -13.46 -1.34
CA PRO A 22 -24.09 -14.64 -1.09
C PRO A 22 -25.50 -14.25 -0.60
N ASN A 23 -26.52 -15.04 -0.95
CA ASN A 23 -27.88 -14.84 -0.45
C ASN A 23 -28.09 -15.34 1.01
N VAL A 24 -26.99 -15.56 1.73
CA VAL A 24 -26.99 -16.07 3.10
C VAL A 24 -26.63 -14.91 4.03
N LYS A 25 -27.38 -14.78 5.14
CA LYS A 25 -26.99 -13.88 6.23
C LYS A 25 -25.80 -14.47 6.97
N ASP A 26 -24.61 -14.13 6.50
CA ASP A 26 -23.35 -14.54 7.09
C ASP A 26 -22.71 -13.34 7.81
N HIS A 27 -23.22 -13.03 9.00
CA HIS A 27 -22.64 -12.02 9.90
C HIS A 27 -23.07 -12.30 11.34
N CYS A 28 -22.20 -11.94 12.29
CA CYS A 28 -22.53 -12.03 13.70
C CYS A 28 -23.49 -10.89 14.08
N THR A 29 -24.72 -11.26 14.48
CA THR A 29 -25.79 -10.31 14.83
C THR A 29 -25.51 -9.45 16.06
N HIS A 30 -24.54 -9.85 16.90
CA HIS A 30 -24.04 -9.01 18.00
C HIS A 30 -22.98 -8.00 17.54
N CYS A 31 -22.35 -8.22 16.39
CA CYS A 31 -21.24 -7.41 15.87
C CYS A 31 -21.66 -6.46 14.75
N VAL A 32 -22.65 -6.84 13.96
CA VAL A 32 -23.12 -6.16 12.76
C VAL A 32 -24.64 -6.29 12.71
N THR A 33 -25.35 -5.19 12.47
CA THR A 33 -26.81 -5.25 12.34
C THR A 33 -27.22 -5.75 10.95
N ASP A 34 -28.44 -6.25 10.83
CA ASP A 34 -28.97 -6.67 9.53
C ASP A 34 -29.06 -5.49 8.54
N GLU A 35 -29.35 -4.29 9.04
CA GLU A 35 -29.40 -3.06 8.26
C GLU A 35 -28.01 -2.64 7.76
N GLU A 36 -26.97 -2.70 8.61
CA GLU A 36 -25.58 -2.46 8.22
C GLU A 36 -25.14 -3.44 7.12
N ALA A 37 -25.46 -4.72 7.30
CA ALA A 37 -25.17 -5.76 6.31
C ALA A 37 -25.92 -5.52 4.99
N ALA A 38 -27.21 -5.20 5.06
CA ALA A 38 -28.04 -4.97 3.88
C ALA A 38 -27.60 -3.72 3.10
N ALA A 39 -27.16 -2.66 3.78
CA ALA A 39 -26.74 -1.41 3.15
C ALA A 39 -25.63 -1.62 2.12
N ILE A 40 -24.56 -2.33 2.49
CA ILE A 40 -23.46 -2.57 1.54
C ILE A 40 -23.80 -3.63 0.47
N ARG A 41 -24.65 -4.61 0.81
CA ARG A 41 -25.05 -5.72 -0.09
C ARG A 41 -26.01 -5.28 -1.19
N THR A 42 -26.76 -4.20 -0.97
CA THR A 42 -27.76 -3.68 -1.92
C THR A 42 -27.29 -2.47 -2.72
N THR A 43 -26.16 -1.88 -2.33
CA THR A 43 -25.53 -0.77 -3.04
C THR A 43 -24.65 -1.30 -4.18
N ARG A 44 -24.60 -0.59 -5.31
CA ARG A 44 -23.69 -0.96 -6.39
C ARG A 44 -22.26 -0.90 -5.89
N LEU A 45 -21.45 -1.91 -6.21
CA LEU A 45 -20.08 -2.04 -5.72
C LEU A 45 -19.25 -0.76 -5.91
N THR A 46 -19.38 -0.10 -7.07
CA THR A 46 -18.66 1.14 -7.41
C THR A 46 -19.15 2.38 -6.67
N ASP A 47 -20.36 2.35 -6.10
CA ASP A 47 -20.96 3.48 -5.38
C ASP A 47 -20.64 3.45 -3.87
N LEU A 48 -20.10 2.33 -3.37
CA LEU A 48 -19.72 2.19 -1.96
C LEU A 48 -18.54 3.09 -1.63
N THR A 49 -18.65 3.90 -0.59
CA THR A 49 -17.59 4.79 -0.12
C THR A 49 -16.68 4.09 0.90
N GLY A 50 -15.55 4.72 1.23
CA GLY A 50 -14.74 4.31 2.38
C GLY A 50 -15.56 4.25 3.68
N GLN A 51 -16.45 5.22 3.91
CA GLN A 51 -17.33 5.23 5.09
C GLN A 51 -18.22 3.98 5.17
N ASP A 52 -18.76 3.54 4.03
CA ASP A 52 -19.60 2.35 3.97
C ASP A 52 -18.81 1.07 4.26
N LEU A 53 -17.58 0.98 3.73
CA LEU A 53 -16.78 -0.25 3.74
C LEU A 53 -15.76 -0.35 4.87
N ASN A 54 -15.44 0.72 5.60
CA ASN A 54 -14.45 0.69 6.69
C ASN A 54 -14.78 -0.35 7.76
N ARG A 55 -16.05 -0.41 8.18
CA ARG A 55 -16.51 -1.39 9.18
C ARG A 55 -16.47 -2.82 8.62
N TYR A 56 -16.83 -2.99 7.35
CA TYR A 56 -16.74 -4.27 6.66
C TYR A 56 -15.28 -4.74 6.58
N ALA A 57 -14.35 -3.91 6.10
CA ALA A 57 -12.93 -4.22 5.95
C ALA A 57 -12.30 -4.73 7.26
N TRP A 58 -12.69 -4.14 8.40
CA TRP A 58 -12.23 -4.57 9.71
C TRP A 58 -12.75 -5.96 10.11
N LYS A 59 -14.02 -6.25 9.80
CA LYS A 59 -14.74 -7.45 10.25
C LYS A 59 -14.77 -8.61 9.25
N ALA A 60 -14.38 -8.36 8.00
CA ALA A 60 -14.39 -9.31 6.91
C ALA A 60 -13.70 -10.63 7.31
N MET A 61 -14.31 -11.76 6.94
CA MET A 61 -13.83 -13.13 7.20
C MET A 61 -13.70 -13.52 8.69
N SER A 62 -14.17 -12.68 9.62
CA SER A 62 -14.19 -13.00 11.05
C SER A 62 -15.61 -12.96 11.62
N THR A 63 -16.25 -11.79 11.57
CA THR A 63 -17.59 -11.56 12.13
C THR A 63 -18.58 -11.07 11.08
N TRP A 64 -18.13 -10.92 9.83
CA TRP A 64 -18.94 -10.48 8.71
C TRP A 64 -18.42 -11.11 7.42
N GLY A 65 -19.25 -11.94 6.79
CA GLY A 65 -19.04 -12.53 5.48
C GLY A 65 -17.98 -13.62 5.44
N GLY A 66 -18.10 -14.48 4.44
CA GLY A 66 -17.08 -15.46 4.07
C GLY A 66 -16.16 -14.99 2.95
N MET A 67 -15.29 -15.89 2.47
CA MET A 67 -14.32 -15.64 1.40
C MET A 67 -14.95 -15.11 0.11
N GLU A 68 -16.11 -15.64 -0.28
CA GLU A 68 -16.80 -15.24 -1.51
C GLU A 68 -17.26 -13.78 -1.46
N GLU A 69 -17.87 -13.38 -0.33
CA GLU A 69 -18.28 -12.00 -0.10
C GLU A 69 -17.08 -11.06 0.00
N PHE A 70 -16.02 -11.50 0.68
CA PHE A 70 -14.78 -10.73 0.77
C PHE A 70 -14.20 -10.46 -0.61
N LYS A 71 -14.09 -11.50 -1.46
CA LYS A 71 -13.62 -11.36 -2.84
C LYS A 71 -14.54 -10.53 -3.73
N HIS A 72 -15.85 -10.51 -3.45
CA HIS A 72 -16.78 -9.61 -4.13
C HIS A 72 -16.47 -8.13 -3.84
N PHE A 73 -16.22 -7.77 -2.58
CA PHE A 73 -15.92 -6.39 -2.18
C PHE A 73 -14.45 -6.00 -2.36
N LEU A 74 -13.54 -6.98 -2.52
CA LEU A 74 -12.10 -6.77 -2.58
C LEU A 74 -11.62 -5.73 -3.59
N PRO A 75 -12.05 -5.73 -4.88
CA PRO A 75 -11.58 -4.71 -5.82
C PRO A 75 -11.92 -3.28 -5.37
N ARG A 76 -13.11 -3.08 -4.77
CA ARG A 76 -13.50 -1.77 -4.23
C ARG A 76 -12.72 -1.40 -2.97
N LEU A 77 -12.49 -2.38 -2.09
CA LEU A 77 -11.67 -2.19 -0.89
C LEU A 77 -10.23 -1.76 -1.25
N LEU A 78 -9.62 -2.42 -2.24
CA LEU A 78 -8.27 -2.10 -2.71
C LEU A 78 -8.19 -0.75 -3.42
N GLU A 79 -9.19 -0.40 -4.24
CA GLU A 79 -9.30 0.94 -4.84
C GLU A 79 -9.36 2.02 -3.75
N LEU A 80 -10.27 1.87 -2.77
CA LEU A 80 -10.44 2.83 -1.67
C LEU A 80 -9.19 2.92 -0.79
N ALA A 81 -8.48 1.81 -0.58
CA ALA A 81 -7.18 1.80 0.09
C ALA A 81 -6.15 2.65 -0.67
N ALA A 82 -6.03 2.45 -1.99
CA ALA A 82 -5.04 3.14 -2.82
C ALA A 82 -5.26 4.66 -2.89
N VAL A 83 -6.50 5.13 -2.77
CA VAL A 83 -6.84 6.56 -2.77
C VAL A 83 -6.95 7.17 -1.36
N GLY A 84 -6.64 6.41 -0.31
CA GLY A 84 -6.63 6.90 1.08
C GLY A 84 -8.03 7.08 1.71
N GLU A 85 -9.05 6.39 1.20
CA GLU A 85 -10.41 6.43 1.74
C GLU A 85 -10.71 5.33 2.77
N LEU A 86 -9.83 4.33 2.91
CA LEU A 86 -9.88 3.36 4.02
C LEU A 86 -9.02 3.81 5.19
N ILE A 87 -9.53 3.61 6.41
CA ILE A 87 -8.86 4.04 7.66
C ILE A 87 -7.63 3.17 7.97
N PHE A 88 -7.69 1.87 7.65
CA PHE A 88 -6.63 0.91 7.99
C PHE A 88 -6.32 -0.01 6.80
N PRO A 89 -5.66 0.52 5.75
CA PRO A 89 -5.33 -0.27 4.56
C PRO A 89 -4.39 -1.45 4.90
N SER A 90 -3.41 -1.28 5.81
CA SER A 90 -2.58 -2.38 6.32
C SER A 90 -3.39 -3.56 6.87
N SER A 91 -4.44 -3.27 7.66
CA SER A 91 -5.31 -4.31 8.26
C SER A 91 -6.14 -5.09 7.23
N LEU A 92 -6.47 -4.47 6.10
CA LEU A 92 -7.05 -5.15 4.94
C LEU A 92 -5.98 -6.03 4.27
N MET A 93 -4.79 -5.48 4.03
CA MET A 93 -3.71 -6.19 3.35
C MET A 93 -3.17 -7.37 4.15
N THR A 94 -3.16 -7.33 5.49
CA THR A 94 -2.85 -8.51 6.32
C THR A 94 -3.83 -9.66 6.07
N LYS A 95 -5.12 -9.36 5.88
CA LYS A 95 -6.13 -10.39 5.57
C LYS A 95 -5.92 -10.99 4.20
N VAL A 96 -5.61 -10.16 3.20
CA VAL A 96 -5.26 -10.63 1.85
C VAL A 96 -3.99 -11.48 1.90
N GLY A 97 -2.92 -10.96 2.52
CA GLY A 97 -1.63 -11.60 2.72
C GLY A 97 -1.72 -13.02 3.31
N ALA A 98 -2.67 -13.24 4.22
CA ALA A 98 -2.86 -14.53 4.88
C ALA A 98 -3.44 -15.64 3.97
N VAL A 99 -4.05 -15.32 2.83
CA VAL A 99 -4.85 -16.28 2.04
C VAL A 99 -4.62 -16.21 0.54
N TRP A 100 -4.08 -15.12 0.00
CA TRP A 100 -4.07 -14.88 -1.45
C TRP A 100 -3.22 -15.87 -2.23
N ARG A 101 -2.20 -16.46 -1.61
CA ARG A 101 -1.33 -17.48 -2.23
C ARG A 101 -2.05 -18.79 -2.55
N ASP A 102 -3.20 -19.03 -1.95
CA ASP A 102 -4.04 -20.21 -2.23
C ASP A 102 -5.12 -19.92 -3.29
N TRP A 103 -5.16 -18.69 -3.82
CA TRP A 103 -6.14 -18.30 -4.83
C TRP A 103 -5.70 -18.72 -6.24
N PRO A 104 -6.62 -18.76 -7.23
CA PRO A 104 -6.24 -19.05 -8.61
C PRO A 104 -5.19 -18.07 -9.16
N ASP A 105 -4.34 -18.54 -10.06
CA ASP A 105 -3.19 -17.79 -10.61
C ASP A 105 -3.56 -16.40 -11.16
N GLU A 106 -4.73 -16.27 -11.78
CA GLU A 106 -5.25 -15.02 -12.30
C GLU A 106 -5.48 -13.98 -11.17
N GLU A 107 -6.01 -14.41 -10.03
CA GLU A 107 -6.21 -13.55 -8.86
C GLU A 107 -4.89 -13.19 -8.19
N GLN A 108 -3.97 -14.15 -8.09
CA GLN A 108 -2.63 -13.88 -7.57
C GLN A 108 -1.91 -12.83 -8.42
N SER A 109 -1.96 -13.00 -9.73
CA SER A 109 -1.33 -12.07 -10.68
C SER A 109 -1.94 -10.66 -10.57
N ALA A 110 -3.27 -10.55 -10.45
CA ALA A 110 -3.93 -9.26 -10.30
C ALA A 110 -3.58 -8.56 -8.99
N ILE A 111 -3.51 -9.29 -7.87
CA ILE A 111 -3.10 -8.74 -6.58
C ILE A 111 -1.64 -8.28 -6.61
N GLN A 112 -0.75 -9.08 -7.21
CA GLN A 112 0.65 -8.72 -7.36
C GLN A 112 0.82 -7.46 -8.21
N ALA A 113 0.22 -7.41 -9.40
CA ALA A 113 0.30 -6.26 -10.29
C ALA A 113 -0.25 -4.99 -9.62
N PHE A 114 -1.36 -5.10 -8.88
CA PHE A 114 -1.91 -3.99 -8.11
C PHE A 114 -0.94 -3.49 -7.03
N VAL A 115 -0.36 -4.37 -6.21
CA VAL A 115 0.55 -3.94 -5.13
C VAL A 115 1.83 -3.33 -5.70
N GLU A 116 2.37 -3.87 -6.79
CA GLU A 116 3.52 -3.30 -7.49
C GLU A 116 3.23 -1.89 -8.03
N ALA A 117 2.08 -1.70 -8.69
CA ALA A 117 1.65 -0.39 -9.19
C ALA A 117 1.35 0.61 -8.05
N TRP A 118 0.78 0.14 -6.94
CA TRP A 118 0.49 0.96 -5.78
C TRP A 118 1.78 1.41 -5.07
N TRP A 119 2.76 0.53 -4.94
CA TRP A 119 4.09 0.89 -4.46
C TRP A 119 4.75 1.94 -5.36
N ALA A 120 4.75 1.71 -6.69
CA ALA A 120 5.34 2.64 -7.64
C ALA A 120 4.69 4.03 -7.59
N SER A 121 3.36 4.10 -7.44
CA SER A 121 2.64 5.38 -7.28
C SER A 121 2.97 6.04 -5.93
N THR A 122 3.03 5.27 -4.84
CA THR A 122 3.36 5.78 -3.50
C THR A 122 4.74 6.42 -3.50
N VAL A 123 5.76 5.73 -4.02
CA VAL A 123 7.13 6.25 -4.05
C VAL A 123 7.26 7.50 -4.92
N ARG A 124 6.50 7.58 -6.00
CA ARG A 124 6.58 8.70 -6.95
C ARG A 124 5.99 9.99 -6.39
N ASP A 125 4.88 9.89 -5.66
CA ASP A 125 4.09 11.03 -5.23
C ASP A 125 4.29 11.31 -3.73
N HIS A 126 4.60 12.56 -3.38
CA HIS A 126 4.70 13.00 -1.98
C HIS A 126 3.89 14.29 -1.75
N PRO A 127 2.97 14.33 -0.76
CA PRO A 127 2.56 13.20 0.07
C PRO A 127 1.77 12.17 -0.74
N SER A 128 1.94 10.90 -0.41
CA SER A 128 1.12 9.79 -0.94
C SER A 128 -0.17 9.65 -0.11
N PRO A 129 -1.27 9.11 -0.69
CA PRO A 129 -2.51 8.88 0.06
C PRO A 129 -2.37 7.95 1.27
N VAL A 130 -1.48 6.95 1.17
CA VAL A 130 -1.08 6.08 2.27
C VAL A 130 0.38 6.38 2.65
N PRO A 131 0.71 6.55 3.94
CA PRO A 131 2.08 6.83 4.38
C PRO A 131 3.07 5.75 3.91
N ILE A 132 4.30 6.17 3.59
CA ILE A 132 5.33 5.26 3.07
C ILE A 132 5.66 4.13 4.05
N GLN A 133 5.62 4.39 5.36
CA GLN A 133 5.87 3.37 6.38
C GLN A 133 4.79 2.27 6.35
N GLU A 134 3.53 2.65 6.20
CA GLU A 134 2.43 1.67 6.11
C GLU A 134 2.54 0.86 4.80
N MET A 135 2.99 1.47 3.70
CA MET A 135 3.24 0.75 2.44
C MET A 135 4.42 -0.24 2.54
N LEU A 136 5.47 0.09 3.29
CA LEU A 136 6.57 -0.84 3.58
C LEU A 136 6.06 -2.07 4.36
N GLU A 137 5.22 -1.86 5.37
CA GLU A 137 4.57 -2.96 6.11
C GLU A 137 3.70 -3.83 5.20
N ILE A 138 2.92 -3.22 4.30
CA ILE A 138 2.09 -3.94 3.33
C ILE A 138 2.95 -4.85 2.43
N ILE A 139 4.08 -4.35 1.91
CA ILE A 139 5.01 -5.14 1.06
C ILE A 139 5.53 -6.37 1.80
N GLU A 140 5.92 -6.20 3.06
CA GLU A 140 6.41 -7.29 3.90
C GLU A 140 5.31 -8.32 4.18
N PHE A 141 4.12 -7.89 4.58
CA PHE A 141 2.98 -8.78 4.86
C PHE A 141 2.52 -9.56 3.62
N MET A 142 2.64 -8.97 2.44
CA MET A 142 2.28 -9.64 1.19
C MET A 142 3.33 -10.65 0.72
N GLY A 143 4.52 -10.65 1.34
CA GLY A 143 5.59 -11.59 1.02
C GLY A 143 6.25 -11.32 -0.33
N PHE A 144 6.27 -10.07 -0.79
CA PHE A 144 7.01 -9.67 -2.00
C PHE A 144 8.51 -9.50 -1.75
N GLY A 145 8.92 -9.46 -0.48
CA GLY A 145 10.28 -9.14 -0.08
C GLY A 145 10.54 -7.64 -0.20
N LEU A 146 11.36 -7.11 0.71
CA LEU A 146 11.59 -5.66 0.77
C LEU A 146 12.55 -5.20 -0.34
N ARG A 147 13.59 -5.99 -0.66
CA ARG A 147 14.64 -5.63 -1.61
C ARG A 147 14.16 -5.18 -3.00
N PRO A 148 13.28 -5.92 -3.71
CA PRO A 148 12.85 -5.51 -5.05
C PRO A 148 12.13 -4.16 -5.04
N SER A 149 11.34 -3.89 -4.00
CA SER A 149 10.63 -2.62 -3.82
C SER A 149 11.59 -1.45 -3.59
N LEU A 150 12.64 -1.66 -2.78
CA LEU A 150 13.68 -0.66 -2.54
C LEU A 150 14.50 -0.35 -3.81
N GLU A 151 14.73 -1.35 -4.67
CA GLU A 151 15.39 -1.14 -5.96
C GLU A 151 14.54 -0.31 -6.93
N VAL A 152 13.23 -0.54 -6.97
CA VAL A 152 12.29 0.30 -7.73
C VAL A 152 12.35 1.73 -7.21
N TRP A 153 12.39 1.91 -5.89
CA TRP A 153 12.49 3.23 -5.28
C TRP A 153 13.78 3.95 -5.67
N ALA A 154 14.93 3.29 -5.56
CA ALA A 154 16.22 3.88 -5.91
C ALA A 154 16.34 4.29 -7.40
N ARG A 155 15.49 3.77 -8.29
CA ARG A 155 15.42 4.16 -9.71
C ARG A 155 14.35 5.19 -10.02
N THR A 156 13.52 5.56 -9.04
CA THR A 156 12.42 6.51 -9.24
C THR A 156 12.93 7.94 -9.05
N GLY A 157 13.46 8.53 -10.12
CA GLY A 157 14.04 9.88 -10.13
C GLY A 157 12.99 11.00 -10.09
N THR A 158 12.15 11.02 -9.06
CA THR A 158 11.12 12.06 -8.85
C THR A 158 11.33 12.78 -7.53
N SER A 159 10.82 14.02 -7.44
CA SER A 159 10.84 14.79 -6.19
C SER A 159 10.13 14.07 -5.05
N GLY A 160 9.03 13.35 -5.33
CA GLY A 160 8.33 12.59 -4.29
C GLY A 160 9.17 11.46 -3.72
N ALA A 161 9.90 10.74 -4.57
CA ALA A 161 10.81 9.68 -4.13
C ALA A 161 11.91 10.21 -3.21
N ALA A 162 12.48 11.38 -3.53
CA ALA A 162 13.48 12.03 -2.69
C ALA A 162 12.90 12.50 -1.35
N ARG A 163 11.68 13.07 -1.33
CA ARG A 163 11.00 13.50 -0.10
C ARG A 163 10.69 12.35 0.85
N HIS A 164 10.20 11.22 0.33
CA HIS A 164 9.98 10.02 1.17
C HIS A 164 11.29 9.53 1.81
N ILE A 165 12.40 9.55 1.07
CA ILE A 165 13.72 9.17 1.61
C ILE A 165 14.15 10.16 2.69
N ALA A 166 14.02 11.46 2.42
CA ALA A 166 14.35 12.52 3.37
C ALA A 166 13.54 12.39 4.66
N GLU A 167 12.23 12.11 4.55
CA GLU A 167 11.35 11.87 5.69
C GLU A 167 11.82 10.68 6.54
N LEU A 168 12.18 9.55 5.92
CA LEU A 168 12.67 8.37 6.62
C LEU A 168 14.04 8.57 7.27
N ILE A 169 14.94 9.31 6.63
CA ILE A 169 16.25 9.61 7.20
C ILE A 169 16.10 10.51 8.44
N ASN A 170 15.17 11.47 8.39
CA ASN A 170 14.93 12.43 9.47
C ASN A 170 14.12 11.84 10.64
N ARG A 171 13.22 10.87 10.40
CA ARG A 171 12.58 10.07 11.46
C ARG A 171 13.49 8.91 11.83
N ILE A 172 14.37 9.10 12.82
CA ILE A 172 15.24 8.04 13.37
C ILE A 172 14.45 6.72 13.51
N PRO A 173 14.66 5.70 12.65
CA PRO A 173 13.89 4.46 12.73
C PRO A 173 14.20 3.74 14.03
N ASN A 174 13.21 3.05 14.61
CA ASN A 174 13.48 2.12 15.70
C ASN A 174 14.40 1.00 15.16
N VAL A 175 15.62 0.92 15.71
CA VAL A 175 16.77 0.25 15.07
C VAL A 175 16.55 -1.26 14.90
N ASP A 176 15.73 -1.88 15.75
CA ASP A 176 15.65 -3.34 15.85
C ASP A 176 14.80 -4.03 14.77
N GLN A 177 13.86 -3.32 14.12
CA GLN A 177 12.85 -3.96 13.26
C GLN A 177 13.05 -3.74 11.75
N GLN A 178 13.90 -2.81 11.32
CA GLN A 178 14.02 -2.40 9.91
C GLN A 178 15.48 -2.34 9.40
N GLN A 179 16.30 -3.32 9.78
CA GLN A 179 17.73 -3.36 9.41
C GLN A 179 17.97 -3.32 7.90
N GLU A 180 17.12 -3.98 7.11
CA GLU A 180 17.26 -4.00 5.66
C GLU A 180 17.02 -2.62 5.03
N LEU A 181 15.98 -1.92 5.47
CA LEU A 181 15.68 -0.55 5.07
C LEU A 181 16.81 0.40 5.46
N GLN A 182 17.34 0.28 6.68
CA GLN A 182 18.47 1.08 7.14
C GLN A 182 19.74 0.86 6.32
N ARG A 183 20.04 -0.40 5.98
CA ARG A 183 21.16 -0.72 5.09
C ARG A 183 20.97 -0.05 3.73
N TRP A 184 19.77 -0.14 3.17
CA TRP A 184 19.45 0.49 1.91
C TRP A 184 19.55 2.01 1.95
N LEU A 185 19.10 2.67 3.03
CA LEU A 185 19.21 4.12 3.18
C LEU A 185 20.66 4.62 3.13
N GLY A 186 21.65 3.79 3.46
CA GLY A 186 23.08 4.10 3.33
C GLY A 186 23.72 3.66 2.00
N GLU A 187 22.98 3.02 1.09
CA GLU A 187 23.53 2.52 -0.17
C GLU A 187 23.85 3.64 -1.18
N PRO A 188 24.89 3.51 -2.02
CA PRO A 188 25.28 4.53 -2.99
C PRO A 188 24.17 4.96 -3.96
N ALA A 189 23.24 4.04 -4.29
CA ALA A 189 22.12 4.34 -5.17
C ALA A 189 21.18 5.41 -4.59
N VAL A 190 20.94 5.36 -3.26
CA VAL A 190 20.16 6.38 -2.55
C VAL A 190 20.86 7.74 -2.59
N GLY A 191 22.16 7.78 -2.28
CA GLY A 191 22.94 9.02 -2.36
C GLY A 191 22.97 9.63 -3.76
N THR A 192 23.04 8.78 -4.81
CA THR A 192 22.98 9.21 -6.21
C THR A 192 21.63 9.83 -6.53
N LEU A 193 20.53 9.16 -6.20
CA LEU A 193 19.17 9.69 -6.41
C LEU A 193 18.98 11.04 -5.74
N LEU A 194 19.36 11.17 -4.47
CA LEU A 194 19.24 12.43 -3.73
C LEU A 194 20.08 13.55 -4.38
N THR A 195 21.32 13.24 -4.79
CA THR A 195 22.20 14.23 -5.45
C THR A 195 21.63 14.71 -6.78
N ASP A 196 21.15 13.78 -7.62
CA ASP A 196 20.60 14.10 -8.94
C ASP A 196 19.35 14.97 -8.84
N ILE A 197 18.47 14.68 -7.86
CA ILE A 197 17.28 15.48 -7.59
C ILE A 197 17.67 16.86 -7.05
N ALA A 198 18.56 16.94 -6.06
CA ALA A 198 18.99 18.22 -5.49
C ALA A 198 19.60 19.17 -6.53
N ALA A 199 20.29 18.64 -7.54
CA ALA A 199 20.90 19.43 -8.61
C ALA A 199 19.89 20.13 -9.53
N THR A 200 18.65 19.64 -9.59
CA THR A 200 17.60 20.15 -10.50
C THR A 200 16.36 20.67 -9.77
N ALA A 201 16.28 20.46 -8.47
CA ALA A 201 15.16 20.84 -7.61
C ALA A 201 15.06 22.34 -7.35
N GLU A 202 13.85 22.80 -7.06
CA GLU A 202 13.59 24.09 -6.44
C GLU A 202 14.31 24.24 -5.07
N PRO A 203 14.63 25.47 -4.63
CA PRO A 203 15.45 25.69 -3.43
C PRO A 203 14.97 25.00 -2.16
N ASP A 204 13.65 24.94 -1.95
CA ASP A 204 13.06 24.32 -0.75
C ASP A 204 13.34 22.82 -0.71
N LEU A 205 13.10 22.12 -1.83
CA LEU A 205 13.40 20.69 -1.96
C LEU A 205 14.91 20.42 -1.95
N ALA A 206 15.72 21.27 -2.59
CA ALA A 206 17.18 21.13 -2.55
C ALA A 206 17.72 21.22 -1.11
N SER A 207 17.17 22.11 -0.29
CA SER A 207 17.53 22.22 1.13
C SER A 207 17.11 21.00 1.95
N GLU A 208 15.89 20.49 1.74
CA GLU A 208 15.38 19.28 2.40
C GLU A 208 16.27 18.06 2.07
N VAL A 209 16.60 17.90 0.79
CA VAL A 209 17.45 16.79 0.31
C VAL A 209 18.89 16.93 0.79
N ALA A 210 19.43 18.14 0.88
CA ALA A 210 20.77 18.38 1.43
C ALA A 210 20.87 17.93 2.89
N GLN A 211 19.86 18.22 3.71
CA GLN A 211 19.78 17.73 5.09
C GLN A 211 19.70 16.20 5.14
N ALA A 212 18.90 15.60 4.25
CA ALA A 212 18.82 14.15 4.14
C ALA A 212 20.14 13.49 3.72
N LEU A 213 20.94 14.14 2.86
CA LEU A 213 22.26 13.65 2.45
C LEU A 213 23.25 13.58 3.64
N GLU A 214 23.19 14.52 4.58
CA GLU A 214 23.98 14.45 5.82
C GLU A 214 23.62 13.21 6.65
N GLY A 215 22.33 12.93 6.80
CA GLY A 215 21.85 11.72 7.47
C GLY A 215 22.19 10.43 6.71
N HIS A 216 22.11 10.45 5.37
CA HIS A 216 22.56 9.33 4.52
C HIS A 216 24.03 8.98 4.77
N HIS A 217 24.91 9.99 4.86
CA HIS A 217 26.33 9.77 5.17
C HIS A 217 26.54 9.12 6.53
N PHE A 218 25.76 9.50 7.55
CA PHE A 218 25.76 8.83 8.85
C PHE A 218 25.42 7.35 8.71
N TRP A 219 24.32 7.01 8.04
CA TRP A 219 23.89 5.62 7.83
C TRP A 219 24.94 4.79 7.08
N ARG A 220 25.57 5.38 6.06
CA ARG A 220 26.65 4.72 5.30
C ARG A 220 27.85 4.36 6.19
N THR A 221 28.19 5.21 7.15
CA THR A 221 29.33 4.95 8.07
C THR A 221 29.03 3.97 9.19
N TYR A 222 27.75 3.80 9.57
CA TYR A 222 27.30 2.89 10.63
C TYR A 222 27.08 1.43 10.20
N GLN A 223 27.34 1.10 8.93
CA GLN A 223 27.18 -0.26 8.39
C GLN A 223 28.38 -1.20 8.66
N HIS A 224 29.26 -0.85 9.59
CA HIS A 224 30.45 -1.63 9.95
C HIS A 224 30.38 -2.21 11.36
#